data_AF-A0A5F5XGX4-F1
#
_entry.id   AF-A0A5F5XGX4-F1
#
_cell.length_a   1.000
_cell.length_b   1.000
_cell.length_c   1.000
_cell.angle_alpha   90.00
_cell.angle_beta   90.00
_cell.angle_gamma   90.00
#
_symmetry.space_group_name_H-M   'P 1'
#
loop_
_entity.id
_entity.type
_entity.pdbx_description
1 polymer ?
#
loop_
_entity_poly.entity_id
_entity_poly.type
_entity_poly.pdbx_seq_one_letter_code
_entity_poly.pdbx_strand_id
1 'polypeptide(L)'
;MKIYVLLGFNLPFSCHDPGLLCPTRTLAPGCRTGRQEPHLELLVITCPALLFYPFSSPWSKNEVIRKRLLIDGDGAGDDRRINLLVKSFIKWCNSGSQEEGYSQYQRMLSTLSQCEFSMGKTLLVYDMNLREMENYEKIYKEIECSIAGAHEKIAECKKQILQAKRIRKNRQEYDALAKVIQHHPDRHETLKELESLGKELEHLSHIKESVEDKLELRRKQFHVLLSTIHELQQTLENDEKLSEVEEAQETSMETDSKP
;
A
#
# COMPACT_ATOMS: atom_id res chain seq x y z
N MET A 1 25.24 43.21 -27.80
CA MET A 1 24.46 42.48 -28.84
C MET A 1 23.39 41.65 -28.13
N LYS A 2 22.20 41.65 -28.72
CA LYS A 2 20.86 41.18 -28.29
C LYS A 2 20.88 39.79 -27.61
N ILE A 3 20.26 39.57 -26.43
CA ILE A 3 18.80 39.31 -26.14
C ILE A 3 18.36 38.00 -26.83
N TYR A 4 17.90 36.93 -26.14
CA TYR A 4 16.59 36.71 -25.48
C TYR A 4 16.73 35.66 -24.32
N VAL A 5 16.25 35.85 -23.06
CA VAL A 5 14.86 36.04 -22.52
C VAL A 5 14.12 34.70 -22.33
N LEU A 6 14.02 34.20 -21.08
CA LEU A 6 12.82 34.13 -20.19
C LEU A 6 11.87 32.96 -20.58
N LEU A 7 11.21 32.17 -19.71
CA LEU A 7 10.42 32.35 -18.48
C LEU A 7 10.26 30.94 -17.83
N GLY A 8 9.95 30.72 -16.55
CA GLY A 8 9.45 31.65 -15.55
C GLY A 8 9.33 31.00 -14.16
N PHE A 9 9.54 31.85 -13.16
CA PHE A 9 9.17 31.71 -11.75
C PHE A 9 7.66 31.46 -11.57
N ASN A 10 7.28 30.76 -10.50
CA ASN A 10 6.38 31.33 -9.48
C ASN A 10 6.28 30.44 -8.23
N LEU A 11 6.74 30.99 -7.10
CA LEU A 11 6.22 30.74 -5.76
C LEU A 11 5.18 31.82 -5.47
N PRO A 12 4.16 31.55 -4.63
CA PRO A 12 4.10 32.40 -3.44
C PRO A 12 3.65 31.70 -2.13
N PHE A 13 3.85 32.49 -1.08
CA PHE A 13 3.69 32.35 0.37
C PHE A 13 2.23 32.25 0.93
N SER A 14 2.14 31.70 2.15
CA SER A 14 1.35 32.13 3.34
C SER A 14 -0.15 31.84 3.60
N CYS A 15 -0.36 31.06 4.68
CA CYS A 15 -1.13 31.28 5.93
C CYS A 15 -2.61 31.74 5.99
N HIS A 16 -3.49 30.89 6.58
CA HIS A 16 -4.45 31.27 7.63
C HIS A 16 -5.02 30.05 8.43
N ASP A 17 -5.00 30.16 9.77
CA ASP A 17 -5.62 29.34 10.86
C ASP A 17 -7.15 29.61 10.98
N PRO A 18 -7.98 29.11 11.96
CA PRO A 18 -7.75 28.32 13.20
C PRO A 18 -8.78 27.20 13.53
N GLY A 19 -8.59 26.42 14.61
CA GLY A 19 -9.71 25.70 15.28
C GLY A 19 -9.33 24.62 16.29
N LEU A 20 -9.20 25.00 17.56
CA LEU A 20 -8.94 24.15 18.74
C LEU A 20 -9.99 23.04 18.96
N LEU A 21 -9.56 21.91 19.55
CA LEU A 21 -10.02 21.43 20.87
C LEU A 21 -9.24 20.16 21.30
N CYS A 22 -8.37 20.31 22.30
CA CYS A 22 -7.97 19.25 23.26
C CYS A 22 -9.07 19.13 24.33
N PRO A 23 -9.30 17.95 24.96
CA PRO A 23 -8.43 17.40 26.03
C PRO A 23 -8.32 15.85 25.95
N THR A 24 -7.42 15.10 26.60
CA THR A 24 -6.83 15.23 27.93
C THR A 24 -5.57 14.36 27.99
N ARG A 25 -4.56 14.87 28.67
CA ARG A 25 -3.20 14.34 28.81
C ARG A 25 -3.10 13.64 30.16
N THR A 26 -2.80 12.35 30.21
CA THR A 26 -2.25 11.71 31.41
C THR A 26 -0.74 11.70 31.30
N LEU A 27 -0.10 12.39 32.23
CA LEU A 27 1.34 12.56 32.37
C LEU A 27 2.00 11.28 32.89
N ALA A 28 3.14 10.92 32.28
CA ALA A 28 4.24 10.24 32.97
C ALA A 28 5.57 10.88 32.50
N PRO A 29 6.46 11.29 33.42
CA PRO A 29 7.68 12.04 33.12
C PRO A 29 8.93 11.15 33.08
N GLY A 30 9.93 11.51 32.27
CA GLY A 30 11.26 10.88 32.32
C GLY A 30 12.23 11.26 31.19
N CYS A 31 12.86 12.44 31.34
CA CYS A 31 14.09 12.98 30.75
C CYS A 31 14.90 12.13 29.73
N ARG A 32 15.04 12.62 28.49
CA ARG A 32 16.18 13.42 27.93
C ARG A 32 17.46 12.60 27.69
N THR A 33 17.83 12.43 26.42
CA THR A 33 19.03 13.04 25.77
C THR A 33 19.16 12.58 24.31
N GLY A 34 19.55 13.51 23.43
CA GLY A 34 20.51 13.20 22.35
C GLY A 34 19.95 12.67 21.03
N ARG A 35 19.70 13.59 20.10
CA ARG A 35 19.62 13.35 18.66
C ARG A 35 21.07 13.27 18.12
N GLN A 36 21.46 12.16 17.49
CA GLN A 36 22.52 12.16 16.48
C GLN A 36 22.34 10.94 15.56
N GLU A 37 22.11 11.20 14.28
CA GLU A 37 22.12 10.20 13.21
C GLU A 37 23.51 9.58 13.08
N PRO A 38 23.64 8.27 12.82
CA PRO A 38 24.85 7.74 12.21
C PRO A 38 24.69 7.76 10.69
N HIS A 39 25.48 8.64 10.09
CA HIS A 39 25.86 8.62 8.69
C HIS A 39 26.31 7.22 8.25
N LEU A 40 25.87 6.85 7.05
CA LEU A 40 26.44 5.79 6.24
C LEU A 40 27.93 6.09 5.98
N GLU A 41 28.84 5.47 6.72
CA GLU A 41 30.20 5.27 6.26
C GLU A 41 30.26 3.98 5.42
N LEU A 42 30.24 4.18 4.11
CA LEU A 42 30.83 3.25 3.15
C LEU A 42 32.33 3.13 3.50
N LEU A 43 32.70 2.12 4.28
CA LEU A 43 34.11 1.71 4.34
C LEU A 43 34.40 0.91 3.07
N VAL A 44 34.96 1.63 2.09
CA VAL A 44 35.59 1.07 0.90
C VAL A 44 36.72 0.14 1.38
N ILE A 45 36.46 -1.17 1.42
CA ILE A 45 37.51 -2.19 1.55
C ILE A 45 38.08 -2.37 0.14
N THR A 46 39.06 -1.52 -0.20
CA THR A 46 39.97 -1.76 -1.32
C THR A 46 41.37 -2.04 -0.78
N CYS A 47 41.95 -3.11 -1.32
CA CYS A 47 43.37 -3.48 -1.34
C CYS A 47 43.99 -4.12 -0.07
N PRO A 48 45.04 -4.94 -0.24
CA PRO A 48 45.12 -6.14 -1.09
C PRO A 48 45.84 -7.28 -0.33
N ALA A 49 45.93 -8.45 -0.97
CA ALA A 49 46.73 -9.58 -0.53
C ALA A 49 48.22 -9.21 -0.25
N LEU A 50 48.84 -10.05 0.58
CA LEU A 50 50.29 -10.20 0.86
C LEU A 50 50.86 -9.40 2.04
N LEU A 51 50.69 -9.94 3.25
CA LEU A 51 51.82 -10.17 4.16
C LEU A 51 51.59 -11.47 4.96
N PHE A 52 52.09 -12.54 4.37
CA PHE A 52 52.44 -13.78 5.05
C PHE A 52 53.67 -13.50 5.93
N TYR A 53 53.47 -13.33 7.23
CA TYR A 53 54.45 -13.62 8.27
C TYR A 53 53.68 -14.17 9.47
N PRO A 54 54.04 -15.37 9.99
CA PRO A 54 53.45 -15.87 11.22
C PRO A 54 54.12 -15.12 12.38
N PHE A 55 53.63 -13.91 12.67
CA PHE A 55 53.99 -13.20 13.88
C PHE A 55 53.24 -13.87 15.03
N SER A 56 53.96 -14.75 15.73
CA SER A 56 53.64 -15.34 17.03
C SER A 56 52.74 -14.44 17.88
N SER A 57 51.44 -14.69 17.85
CA SER A 57 50.54 -14.18 18.87
C SER A 57 50.90 -14.84 20.21
N PRO A 58 51.00 -14.08 21.33
CA PRO A 58 51.04 -14.69 22.64
C PRO A 58 49.68 -15.34 22.86
N TRP A 59 49.61 -16.65 22.64
CA TRP A 59 48.42 -17.45 22.94
C TRP A 59 47.94 -17.08 24.35
N SER A 60 46.69 -16.64 24.47
CA SER A 60 46.08 -16.42 25.78
C SER A 60 46.22 -17.72 26.58
N LYS A 61 46.57 -17.65 27.88
CA LYS A 61 46.71 -18.84 28.73
C LYS A 61 45.50 -19.78 28.61
N ASN A 62 44.31 -19.23 28.43
CA ASN A 62 43.07 -19.97 28.25
C ASN A 62 42.98 -20.74 26.93
N GLU A 63 43.68 -20.27 25.88
CA GLU A 63 43.75 -20.91 24.58
C GLU A 63 44.81 -22.00 24.55
N VAL A 64 45.94 -21.79 25.24
CA VAL A 64 46.94 -22.84 25.52
C VAL A 64 46.32 -23.94 26.38
N ILE A 65 45.61 -23.59 27.45
CA ILE A 65 44.91 -24.53 28.34
C ILE A 65 43.79 -25.24 27.60
N ARG A 66 43.00 -24.56 26.74
CA ARG A 66 41.99 -25.22 25.89
C ARG A 66 42.63 -26.19 24.91
N LYS A 67 43.66 -25.79 24.18
CA LYS A 67 44.35 -26.70 23.24
C LYS A 67 45.02 -27.86 23.97
N ARG A 68 45.60 -27.61 25.15
CA ARG A 68 46.13 -28.66 26.03
C ARG A 68 45.03 -29.62 26.48
N LEU A 69 43.89 -29.14 26.97
CA LEU A 69 42.75 -29.97 27.39
C LEU A 69 42.02 -30.70 26.24
N LEU A 70 41.98 -30.10 25.04
CA LEU A 70 41.35 -30.70 23.86
C LEU A 70 42.23 -31.77 23.20
N ILE A 71 43.55 -31.59 23.22
CA ILE A 71 44.50 -32.62 22.77
C ILE A 71 44.66 -33.69 23.87
N ASP A 72 44.68 -33.27 25.13
CA ASP A 72 44.92 -34.11 26.29
C ASP A 72 43.66 -34.32 27.14
N GLY A 73 42.55 -34.79 26.53
CA GLY A 73 41.32 -35.13 27.27
C GLY A 73 41.52 -36.11 28.45
N ASP A 74 42.72 -36.68 28.61
CA ASP A 74 43.18 -37.50 29.73
C ASP A 74 44.63 -37.13 30.17
N GLY A 75 44.97 -35.83 30.19
CA GLY A 75 46.32 -35.25 30.16
C GLY A 75 47.37 -35.53 31.22
N ALA A 76 47.33 -36.71 31.82
CA ALA A 76 48.46 -37.33 32.50
C ALA A 76 48.62 -38.82 32.14
N GLY A 77 47.84 -39.36 31.19
CA GLY A 77 47.80 -40.79 30.86
C GLY A 77 48.94 -41.23 29.94
N ASP A 78 49.08 -40.61 28.77
CA ASP A 78 50.00 -41.10 27.74
C ASP A 78 51.47 -40.77 28.02
N ASP A 79 51.79 -39.55 28.48
CA ASP A 79 53.15 -39.24 28.97
C ASP A 79 53.56 -40.16 30.13
N ARG A 80 52.63 -40.46 31.05
CA ARG A 80 52.86 -41.43 32.13
C ARG A 80 53.06 -42.84 31.59
N ARG A 81 52.27 -43.29 30.61
CA ARG A 81 52.41 -44.62 29.98
C ARG A 81 53.75 -44.75 29.25
N ILE A 82 54.17 -43.73 28.52
CA ILE A 82 55.48 -43.69 27.85
C ILE A 82 56.61 -43.70 28.89
N ASN A 83 56.51 -42.89 29.94
CA ASN A 83 57.49 -42.89 31.02
C ASN A 83 57.55 -44.25 31.76
N LEU A 84 56.42 -44.94 31.91
CA LEU A 84 56.36 -46.30 32.48
C LEU A 84 56.95 -47.35 31.53
N LEU A 85 56.73 -47.22 30.23
CA LEU A 85 57.34 -48.07 29.21
C LEU A 85 58.88 -47.94 29.25
N VAL A 86 59.39 -46.71 29.29
CA VAL A 86 60.84 -46.43 29.40
C VAL A 86 61.43 -47.00 30.69
N LYS A 87 60.77 -46.81 31.84
CA LYS A 87 61.21 -47.41 33.12
C LYS A 87 61.19 -48.94 33.09
N SER A 88 60.18 -49.53 32.45
CA SER A 88 60.05 -50.99 32.30
C SER A 88 61.12 -51.56 31.39
N PHE A 89 61.48 -50.84 30.32
CA PHE A 89 62.59 -51.19 29.44
C PHE A 89 63.93 -51.18 30.18
N ILE A 90 64.24 -50.10 30.93
CA ILE A 90 65.48 -50.02 31.72
C ILE A 90 65.54 -51.15 32.76
N LYS A 91 64.41 -51.48 33.41
CA LYS A 91 64.33 -52.58 34.38
C LYS A 91 64.55 -53.95 33.73
N TRP A 92 64.04 -54.14 32.51
CA TRP A 92 64.25 -55.36 31.73
C TRP A 92 65.73 -55.52 31.33
N CYS A 93 66.41 -54.45 30.90
CA CYS A 93 67.84 -54.50 30.57
C CYS A 93 68.73 -54.89 31.76
N ASN A 94 68.28 -54.62 32.99
CA ASN A 94 69.01 -54.92 34.22
C ASN A 94 68.49 -56.18 34.96
N SER A 95 67.67 -57.02 34.33
CA SER A 95 67.16 -58.25 34.97
C SER A 95 68.25 -59.31 35.11
N GLY A 96 68.48 -59.81 36.32
CA GLY A 96 69.54 -60.79 36.63
C GLY A 96 69.18 -62.25 36.36
N SER A 97 67.90 -62.56 36.12
CA SER A 97 67.40 -63.92 35.86
C SER A 97 66.53 -63.96 34.58
N GLN A 98 66.60 -65.08 33.85
CA GLN A 98 65.87 -65.30 32.59
C GLN A 98 64.33 -65.29 32.79
N GLU A 99 63.85 -65.82 33.92
CA GLU A 99 62.41 -65.87 34.24
C GLU A 99 61.86 -64.47 34.56
N GLU A 100 62.61 -63.67 35.32
CA GLU A 100 62.25 -62.28 35.62
C GLU A 100 62.26 -61.43 34.35
N GLY A 101 63.28 -61.58 33.50
CA GLY A 101 63.41 -60.90 32.22
C GLY A 101 62.21 -61.16 31.30
N TYR A 102 61.75 -62.41 31.19
CA TYR A 102 60.58 -62.75 30.37
C TYR A 102 59.29 -62.07 30.89
N SER A 103 59.09 -62.03 32.22
CA SER A 103 57.92 -61.37 32.82
C SER A 103 57.91 -59.84 32.63
N GLN A 104 59.09 -59.19 32.60
CA GLN A 104 59.20 -57.75 32.33
C GLN A 104 58.99 -57.45 30.85
N TYR A 105 59.50 -58.31 29.96
CA TYR A 105 59.31 -58.20 28.51
C TYR A 105 57.82 -58.26 28.13
N GLN A 106 57.05 -59.21 28.68
CA GLN A 106 55.61 -59.31 28.43
C GLN A 106 54.84 -58.07 28.94
N ARG A 107 55.22 -57.53 30.10
CA ARG A 107 54.65 -56.26 30.61
C ARG A 107 54.96 -55.09 29.69
N MET A 108 56.19 -55.01 29.18
CA MET A 108 56.61 -53.97 28.23
C MET A 108 55.80 -54.03 26.93
N LEU A 109 55.63 -55.22 26.35
CA LEU A 109 54.79 -55.41 25.16
C LEU A 109 53.34 -55.00 25.40
N SER A 110 52.77 -55.36 26.55
CA SER A 110 51.40 -54.96 26.91
C SER A 110 51.27 -53.43 27.01
N THR A 111 52.23 -52.75 27.64
CA THR A 111 52.23 -51.28 27.72
C THR A 111 52.43 -50.61 26.36
N LEU A 112 53.23 -51.20 25.47
CA LEU A 112 53.42 -50.70 24.10
C LEU A 112 52.11 -50.77 23.30
N SER A 113 51.43 -51.92 23.33
CA SER A 113 50.13 -52.10 22.68
C SER A 113 49.08 -51.10 23.16
N GLN A 114 49.07 -50.77 24.46
CA GLN A 114 48.19 -49.72 25.00
C GLN A 114 48.53 -48.32 24.48
N CYS A 115 49.82 -48.00 24.29
CA CYS A 115 50.25 -46.73 23.71
C CYS A 115 49.81 -46.60 22.24
N GLU A 116 50.00 -47.66 21.45
CA GLU A 116 49.56 -47.72 20.05
C GLU A 116 48.04 -47.55 19.93
N PHE A 117 47.27 -48.22 20.79
CA PHE A 117 45.82 -48.06 20.84
C PHE A 117 45.39 -46.63 21.19
N SER A 118 46.03 -46.01 22.19
CA SER A 118 45.73 -44.62 22.58
C SER A 118 46.01 -43.63 21.45
N MET A 119 47.13 -43.82 20.74
CA MET A 119 47.48 -43.02 19.57
C MET A 119 46.42 -43.16 18.47
N GLY A 120 46.04 -44.38 18.12
CA GLY A 120 44.99 -44.65 17.12
C GLY A 120 43.64 -44.02 17.49
N LYS A 121 43.26 -44.11 18.78
CA LYS A 121 42.04 -43.47 19.29
C LYS A 121 42.10 -41.94 19.11
N THR A 122 43.24 -41.32 19.40
CA THR A 122 43.42 -39.87 19.28
C THR A 122 43.25 -39.38 17.84
N LEU A 123 43.78 -40.13 16.87
CA LEU A 123 43.58 -39.83 15.44
C LEU A 123 42.11 -39.93 15.03
N LEU A 124 41.40 -40.96 15.46
CA LEU A 124 39.97 -41.11 15.17
C LEU A 124 39.11 -39.99 15.78
N VAL A 125 39.44 -39.56 17.00
CA VAL A 125 38.78 -38.42 17.66
C VAL A 125 39.07 -37.13 16.90
N TYR A 126 40.31 -36.94 16.44
CA TYR A 126 40.67 -35.79 15.61
C TYR A 126 39.87 -35.75 14.30
N ASP A 127 39.77 -36.88 13.59
CA ASP A 127 38.99 -36.97 12.34
C ASP A 127 37.49 -36.77 12.57
N MET A 128 36.97 -37.23 13.72
CA MET A 128 35.61 -36.93 14.14
C MET A 128 35.41 -35.43 14.37
N ASN A 129 36.30 -34.77 15.10
CA ASN A 129 36.22 -33.33 15.36
C ASN A 129 36.30 -32.51 14.07
N LEU A 130 37.11 -32.94 13.09
CA LEU A 130 37.20 -32.27 11.78
C LEU A 130 35.85 -32.30 11.05
N ARG A 131 35.21 -33.47 11.01
CA ARG A 131 33.86 -33.63 10.42
C ARG A 131 32.80 -32.84 11.18
N GLU A 132 32.91 -32.75 12.51
CA GLU A 132 32.01 -31.91 13.32
C GLU A 132 32.18 -30.43 12.98
N MET A 133 33.41 -29.93 12.82
CA MET A 133 33.67 -28.55 12.41
C MET A 133 33.05 -28.24 11.04
N GLU A 134 33.22 -29.12 10.06
CA GLU A 134 32.59 -28.99 8.73
C GLU A 134 31.06 -28.96 8.83
N ASN A 135 30.48 -29.81 9.67
CA ASN A 135 29.03 -29.84 9.89
C ASN A 135 28.54 -28.53 10.54
N TYR A 136 29.26 -27.99 11.53
CA TYR A 136 28.91 -26.70 12.12
C TYR A 136 28.98 -25.57 11.10
N GLU A 137 30.01 -25.53 10.26
CA GLU A 137 30.11 -24.53 9.19
C GLU A 137 28.93 -24.62 8.22
N LYS A 138 28.51 -25.84 7.88
CA LYS A 138 27.33 -26.06 7.05
C LYS A 138 26.06 -25.53 7.72
N ILE A 139 25.84 -25.88 8.98
CA ILE A 139 24.68 -25.42 9.76
C ILE A 139 24.67 -23.88 9.85
N TYR A 140 25.83 -23.24 10.05
CA TYR A 140 25.93 -21.79 10.05
C TYR A 140 25.44 -21.18 8.72
N LYS A 141 25.92 -21.70 7.58
CA LYS A 141 25.48 -21.23 6.25
C LYS A 141 23.99 -21.47 6.00
N GLU A 142 23.45 -22.60 6.47
CA GLU A 142 22.00 -22.89 6.38
C GLU A 142 21.18 -21.91 7.21
N ILE A 143 21.63 -21.57 8.42
CA ILE A 143 20.98 -20.57 9.28
C ILE A 143 21.02 -19.19 8.63
N GLU A 144 22.17 -18.75 8.10
CA GLU A 144 22.32 -17.48 7.39
C GLU A 144 21.38 -17.38 6.19
N CYS A 145 21.30 -18.43 5.37
CA CYS A 145 20.36 -18.52 4.25
C CYS A 145 18.90 -18.42 4.72
N SER A 146 18.56 -19.12 5.80
CA SER A 146 17.21 -19.10 6.39
C SER A 146 16.83 -17.71 6.90
N ILE A 147 17.76 -17.02 7.57
CA ILE A 147 17.58 -15.65 8.06
C ILE A 147 17.36 -14.69 6.88
N ALA A 148 18.18 -14.77 5.83
CA ALA A 148 18.03 -13.96 4.63
C ALA A 148 16.65 -14.18 3.98
N GLY A 149 16.24 -15.45 3.83
CA GLY A 149 14.91 -15.80 3.29
C GLY A 149 13.76 -15.30 4.18
N ALA A 150 13.92 -15.32 5.51
CA ALA A 150 12.93 -14.76 6.43
C ALA A 150 12.80 -13.24 6.27
N HIS A 151 13.91 -12.51 6.12
CA HIS A 151 13.90 -11.07 5.86
C HIS A 151 13.18 -10.72 4.55
N GLU A 152 13.41 -11.50 3.48
CA GLU A 152 12.71 -11.33 2.21
C GLU A 152 11.19 -11.54 2.36
N LYS A 153 10.78 -12.62 3.04
CA LYS A 153 9.35 -12.88 3.34
C LYS A 153 8.72 -11.75 4.14
N ILE A 154 9.43 -11.18 5.11
CA ILE A 154 8.95 -10.02 5.88
C ILE A 154 8.76 -8.80 4.96
N ALA A 155 9.71 -8.53 4.07
CA ALA A 155 9.62 -7.42 3.12
C ALA A 155 8.41 -7.59 2.19
N GLU A 156 8.17 -8.80 1.70
CA GLU A 156 7.04 -9.10 0.84
C GLU A 156 5.70 -8.98 1.59
N CYS A 157 5.58 -9.56 2.79
CA CYS A 157 4.38 -9.41 3.63
C CYS A 157 4.06 -7.93 3.93
N LYS A 158 5.07 -7.08 4.14
CA LYS A 158 4.86 -5.63 4.32
C LYS A 158 4.23 -4.99 3.08
N LYS A 159 4.70 -5.34 1.87
CA LYS A 159 4.12 -4.84 0.61
C LYS A 159 2.67 -5.30 0.46
N GLN A 160 2.39 -6.58 0.72
CA GLN A 160 1.05 -7.15 0.63
C GLN A 160 0.07 -6.47 1.61
N ILE A 161 0.51 -6.19 2.85
CA ILE A 161 -0.30 -5.45 3.82
C ILE A 161 -0.65 -4.05 3.33
N LEU A 162 0.30 -3.32 2.72
CA LEU A 162 0.02 -1.99 2.18
C LEU A 162 -0.99 -2.04 1.03
N GLN A 163 -0.87 -3.03 0.15
CA GLN A 163 -1.84 -3.25 -0.92
C GLN A 163 -3.22 -3.61 -0.38
N ALA A 164 -3.31 -4.53 0.58
CA ALA A 164 -4.57 -4.93 1.21
C ALA A 164 -5.24 -3.74 1.92
N LYS A 165 -4.48 -2.88 2.60
CA LYS A 165 -4.99 -1.64 3.20
C LYS A 165 -5.57 -0.69 2.15
N ARG A 166 -4.90 -0.54 1.00
CA ARG A 166 -5.40 0.28 -0.12
C ARG A 166 -6.71 -0.27 -0.65
N ILE A 167 -6.78 -1.58 -0.92
CA ILE A 167 -8.00 -2.24 -1.41
C ILE A 167 -9.15 -2.04 -0.41
N ARG A 168 -8.88 -2.21 0.89
CA ARG A 168 -9.89 -1.98 1.94
C ARG A 168 -10.39 -0.54 1.94
N LYS A 169 -9.51 0.46 1.80
CA LYS A 169 -9.90 1.87 1.72
C LYS A 169 -10.80 2.11 0.51
N ASN A 170 -10.40 1.63 -0.66
CA ASN A 170 -11.20 1.76 -1.88
C ASN A 170 -12.58 1.11 -1.72
N ARG A 171 -12.65 -0.08 -1.12
CA ARG A 171 -13.93 -0.74 -0.81
C ARG A 171 -14.82 0.10 0.10
N GLN A 172 -14.25 0.72 1.13
CA GLN A 172 -15.00 1.61 2.02
C GLN A 172 -15.52 2.85 1.28
N GLU A 173 -14.73 3.42 0.37
CA GLU A 173 -15.16 4.55 -0.48
C GLU A 173 -16.31 4.12 -1.41
N TYR A 174 -16.23 2.94 -2.03
CA TYR A 174 -17.32 2.39 -2.84
C TYR A 174 -18.58 2.14 -2.01
N ASP A 175 -18.46 1.53 -0.83
CA ASP A 175 -19.60 1.26 0.06
C ASP A 175 -20.25 2.57 0.54
N ALA A 176 -19.45 3.61 0.82
CA ALA A 176 -19.95 4.93 1.19
C ALA A 176 -20.72 5.58 0.03
N LEU A 177 -20.18 5.55 -1.19
CA LEU A 177 -20.87 6.07 -2.38
C LEU A 177 -22.14 5.27 -2.68
N ALA A 178 -22.10 3.95 -2.58
CA ALA A 178 -23.27 3.09 -2.78
C ALA A 178 -24.39 3.42 -1.79
N LYS A 179 -24.05 3.68 -0.52
CA LYS A 179 -25.04 4.15 0.47
C LYS A 179 -25.66 5.47 0.07
N VAL A 180 -24.87 6.45 -0.41
CA VAL A 180 -25.43 7.73 -0.89
C VAL A 180 -26.36 7.51 -2.09
N ILE A 181 -25.96 6.67 -3.05
CA ILE A 181 -26.79 6.33 -4.22
C ILE A 181 -28.12 5.69 -3.80
N GLN A 182 -28.12 4.83 -2.78
CA GLN A 182 -29.35 4.20 -2.26
C GLN A 182 -30.36 5.18 -1.64
N HIS A 183 -29.97 6.41 -1.31
CA HIS A 183 -30.93 7.43 -0.87
C HIS A 183 -31.72 8.04 -2.04
N HIS A 184 -31.26 7.86 -3.28
CA HIS A 184 -31.96 8.30 -4.47
C HIS A 184 -32.93 7.21 -4.97
N PRO A 185 -34.08 7.59 -5.54
CA PRO A 185 -35.05 6.64 -6.09
C PRO A 185 -34.45 5.85 -7.25
N ASP A 186 -35.06 4.70 -7.55
CA ASP A 186 -34.58 3.86 -8.63
C ASP A 186 -34.68 4.57 -9.98
N ARG A 187 -33.63 4.40 -10.78
CA ARG A 187 -33.52 5.07 -12.08
C ARG A 187 -34.61 4.59 -13.04
N HIS A 188 -34.97 3.31 -13.01
CA HIS A 188 -35.97 2.77 -13.92
C HIS A 188 -37.37 3.28 -13.58
N GLU A 189 -37.69 3.36 -12.28
CA GLU A 189 -38.95 3.93 -11.79
C GLU A 189 -39.09 5.40 -12.19
N THR A 190 -38.07 6.22 -11.92
CA THR A 190 -38.08 7.64 -12.29
C THR A 190 -38.21 7.87 -13.80
N LEU A 191 -37.56 7.05 -14.63
CA LEU A 191 -37.72 7.14 -16.09
C LEU A 191 -39.14 6.81 -16.55
N LYS A 192 -39.77 5.81 -15.93
CA LYS A 192 -41.16 5.42 -16.26
C LYS A 192 -42.15 6.53 -15.87
N GLU A 193 -41.98 7.14 -14.71
CA GLU A 193 -42.78 8.29 -14.28
C GLU A 193 -42.61 9.46 -15.26
N LEU A 194 -41.38 9.77 -15.66
CA LEU A 194 -41.07 10.84 -16.60
C LEU A 194 -41.73 10.61 -17.97
N GLU A 195 -41.73 9.37 -18.46
CA GLU A 195 -42.44 9.00 -19.69
C GLU A 195 -43.96 9.19 -19.55
N SER A 196 -44.53 8.81 -18.41
CA SER A 196 -45.98 8.97 -18.17
C SER A 196 -46.39 10.45 -18.08
N LEU A 197 -45.62 11.27 -17.35
CA LEU A 197 -45.81 12.71 -17.26
C LEU A 197 -45.63 13.38 -18.62
N GLY A 198 -44.66 12.92 -19.44
CA GLY A 198 -44.47 13.41 -20.80
C GLY A 198 -45.70 13.21 -21.69
N LYS A 199 -46.30 12.01 -21.64
CA LYS A 199 -47.55 11.70 -22.36
C LYS A 199 -48.72 12.55 -21.89
N GLU A 200 -48.84 12.77 -20.59
CA GLU A 200 -49.89 13.62 -20.02
C GLU A 200 -49.73 15.08 -20.44
N LEU A 201 -48.49 15.59 -20.49
CA LEU A 201 -48.18 16.95 -20.92
C LEU A 201 -48.50 17.15 -22.40
N GLU A 202 -48.14 16.20 -23.27
CA GLU A 202 -48.55 16.21 -24.69
C GLU A 202 -50.07 16.21 -24.84
N HIS A 203 -50.77 15.38 -24.06
CA HIS A 203 -52.23 15.34 -24.08
C HIS A 203 -52.87 16.67 -23.66
N LEU A 204 -52.40 17.27 -22.57
CA LEU A 204 -52.87 18.58 -22.10
C LEU A 204 -52.55 19.69 -23.11
N SER A 205 -51.41 19.62 -23.77
CA SER A 205 -51.04 20.55 -24.85
C SER A 205 -52.05 20.50 -26.00
N HIS A 206 -52.43 19.30 -26.45
CA HIS A 206 -53.44 19.14 -27.49
C HIS A 206 -54.83 19.64 -27.06
N ILE A 207 -55.22 19.42 -25.80
CA ILE A 207 -56.48 19.96 -25.28
C ILE A 207 -56.44 21.49 -25.28
N LYS A 208 -55.34 22.08 -24.80
CA LYS A 208 -55.15 23.53 -24.78
C LYS A 208 -55.29 24.12 -26.18
N GLU A 209 -54.58 23.57 -27.16
CA GLU A 209 -54.64 23.98 -28.56
C GLU A 209 -56.08 23.88 -29.11
N SER A 210 -56.77 22.77 -28.84
CA SER A 210 -58.17 22.59 -29.24
C SER A 210 -59.12 23.62 -28.63
N VAL A 211 -58.87 24.05 -27.39
CA VAL A 211 -59.68 25.09 -26.72
C VAL A 211 -59.35 26.47 -27.26
N GLU A 212 -58.07 26.77 -27.51
CA GLU A 212 -57.64 28.02 -28.15
C GLU A 212 -58.25 28.16 -29.54
N ASP A 213 -58.27 27.10 -30.35
CA ASP A 213 -58.93 27.07 -31.66
C ASP A 213 -60.43 27.36 -31.56
N LYS A 214 -61.12 26.77 -30.57
CA LYS A 214 -62.54 27.03 -30.32
C LYS A 214 -62.77 28.47 -29.91
N LEU A 215 -61.92 29.03 -29.05
CA LEU A 215 -62.03 30.41 -28.59
C LEU A 215 -61.82 31.38 -29.75
N GLU A 216 -60.83 31.13 -30.59
CA GLU A 216 -60.55 31.91 -31.79
C GLU A 216 -61.71 31.83 -32.79
N LEU A 217 -62.29 30.65 -32.99
CA LEU A 217 -63.50 30.50 -33.81
C LEU A 217 -64.67 31.34 -33.26
N ARG A 218 -64.89 31.34 -31.93
CA ARG A 218 -65.94 32.18 -31.31
C ARG A 218 -65.63 33.67 -31.47
N ARG A 219 -64.37 34.10 -31.32
CA ARG A 219 -63.96 35.50 -31.58
C ARG A 219 -64.31 35.92 -33.00
N LYS A 220 -63.99 35.08 -33.99
CA LYS A 220 -64.35 35.32 -35.40
C LYS A 220 -65.86 35.39 -35.61
N GLN A 221 -66.63 34.48 -35.01
CA GLN A 221 -68.10 34.51 -35.07
C GLN A 221 -68.69 35.79 -34.46
N PHE A 222 -68.20 36.23 -33.31
CA PHE A 222 -68.62 37.49 -32.70
C PHE A 222 -68.24 38.70 -33.54
N HIS A 223 -67.06 38.69 -34.18
CA HIS A 223 -66.64 39.76 -35.06
C HIS A 223 -67.58 39.90 -36.28
N VAL A 224 -67.94 38.78 -36.91
CA VAL A 224 -68.93 38.77 -38.00
C VAL A 224 -70.28 39.34 -37.53
N LEU A 225 -70.78 38.90 -36.37
CA LEU A 225 -72.03 39.42 -35.80
C LEU A 225 -71.96 40.94 -35.56
N LEU A 226 -70.88 41.42 -34.94
CA LEU A 226 -70.66 42.86 -34.70
C LEU A 226 -70.62 43.66 -36.00
N SER A 227 -69.94 43.17 -37.04
CA SER A 227 -69.92 43.81 -38.36
C SER A 227 -71.33 43.89 -38.96
N THR A 228 -72.11 42.81 -38.92
CA THR A 228 -73.49 42.83 -39.43
C THR A 228 -74.39 43.79 -38.65
N ILE A 229 -74.23 43.90 -37.32
CA ILE A 229 -74.96 44.88 -36.52
C ILE A 229 -74.57 46.31 -36.95
N HIS A 230 -73.28 46.56 -37.18
CA HIS A 230 -72.81 47.87 -37.60
C HIS A 230 -73.32 48.25 -39.00
N GLU A 231 -73.32 47.30 -39.94
CA GLU A 231 -73.91 47.48 -41.27
C GLU A 231 -75.42 47.78 -41.20
N LEU A 232 -76.17 47.09 -40.34
CA LEU A 232 -77.59 47.36 -40.12
C LEU A 232 -77.82 48.74 -39.47
N GLN A 233 -77.01 49.12 -38.48
CA GLN A 233 -77.06 50.47 -37.88
C GLN A 233 -76.78 51.54 -38.93
N GLN A 234 -75.78 51.35 -39.77
CA GLN A 234 -75.44 52.26 -40.85
C GLN A 234 -76.57 52.34 -41.90
N THR A 235 -77.24 51.22 -42.18
CA THR A 235 -78.41 51.19 -43.06
C THR A 235 -79.57 51.98 -42.46
N LEU A 236 -79.87 51.79 -41.17
CA LEU A 236 -80.91 52.55 -40.47
C LEU A 236 -80.60 54.05 -40.40
N GLU A 237 -79.36 54.44 -40.10
CA GLU A 237 -78.93 55.86 -40.13
C GLU A 237 -79.01 56.47 -41.53
N ASN A 238 -78.79 55.67 -42.59
CA ASN A 238 -78.93 56.12 -43.97
C ASN A 238 -80.40 56.26 -44.37
N ASP A 239 -81.26 55.34 -43.95
CA ASP A 239 -82.71 55.40 -44.19
C ASP A 239 -83.35 56.58 -43.44
N GLU A 240 -82.92 56.86 -42.21
CA GLU A 240 -83.36 58.04 -41.44
C GLU A 240 -82.97 59.34 -42.17
N LYS A 241 -81.73 59.44 -42.66
CA LYS A 241 -81.30 60.58 -43.51
C LYS A 241 -82.04 60.68 -44.85
N LEU A 242 -82.41 59.56 -45.47
CA LEU A 242 -83.19 59.56 -46.70
C LEU A 242 -84.64 60.02 -46.45
N SER A 243 -85.24 59.60 -45.32
CA SER A 243 -86.58 60.05 -44.93
C SER A 243 -86.64 61.54 -44.58
N GLU A 244 -85.60 62.10 -43.94
CA GLU A 244 -85.48 63.55 -43.71
C GLU A 244 -85.35 64.34 -45.03
N VAL A 245 -84.75 63.75 -46.05
CA VAL A 245 -84.63 64.35 -47.39
C VAL A 245 -85.95 64.23 -48.18
N GLU A 246 -86.70 63.13 -48.03
CA GLU A 246 -88.03 62.97 -48.65
C GLU A 246 -89.09 63.88 -48.01
N GLU A 247 -89.09 64.05 -46.67
CA GLU A 247 -89.97 65.02 -45.98
C GLU A 247 -89.63 66.49 -46.34
N ALA A 248 -88.35 66.79 -46.60
CA ALA A 248 -87.93 68.09 -47.12
C ALA A 248 -88.31 68.30 -48.61
N GLN A 249 -88.60 67.23 -49.35
CA GLN A 249 -88.97 67.28 -50.76
C GLN A 249 -90.50 67.32 -50.96
N GLU A 250 -91.30 66.64 -50.12
CA GLU A 250 -92.77 66.74 -50.13
C GLU A 250 -93.29 68.09 -49.60
N THR A 251 -92.58 68.75 -48.69
CA THR A 251 -92.93 70.13 -48.23
C THR A 251 -92.60 71.23 -49.25
N SER A 252 -92.01 70.90 -50.41
CA SER A 252 -91.58 71.86 -51.44
C SER A 252 -92.41 71.86 -52.75
N MET A 253 -93.36 70.93 -52.96
CA MET A 253 -94.14 70.86 -54.21
C MET A 253 -95.67 70.88 -54.05
N GLU A 254 -96.19 71.42 -52.93
CA GLU A 254 -97.60 71.84 -52.81
C GLU A 254 -97.74 73.37 -52.63
N THR A 255 -97.03 74.17 -53.44
CA THR A 255 -97.45 75.54 -53.78
C THR A 255 -96.90 75.92 -55.16
N ASP A 256 -97.66 75.70 -56.23
CA ASP A 256 -98.08 76.83 -57.08
C ASP A 256 -99.10 76.40 -58.16
N SER A 257 -100.33 76.87 -57.98
CA SER A 257 -101.37 76.95 -59.01
C SER A 257 -101.80 78.41 -59.13
N LYS A 258 -101.21 79.09 -60.13
CA LYS A 258 -101.72 80.14 -61.05
C LYS A 258 -102.68 81.24 -60.54
N PRO A 259 -102.61 82.46 -61.13
CA PRO A 259 -103.01 82.70 -62.53
C PRO A 259 -101.92 83.24 -63.47
#